data_AF-A0A2T7TNG5-F1
#
_entry.id   AF-A0A2T7TNG5-F1
#
_cell.length_a   1.000
_cell.length_b   1.000
_cell.length_c   1.000
_cell.angle_alpha   90.00
_cell.angle_beta   90.00
_cell.angle_gamma   90.00
#
_symmetry.space_group_name_H-M   'P 1'
#
loop_
_entity.id
_entity.type
_entity.pdbx_description
1 polymer ?
#
loop_
_entity_poly.entity_id
_entity_poly.type
_entity_poly.pdbx_seq_one_letter_code
_entity_poly.pdbx_strand_id
1 'polypeptide(L)'
;MQETSPSSGFFARKRRRYSTAVILAVSVVAGVAGCGTASADAQTGEVVRVIDGDTLVINFEGEDQRVRLLNVDTPETKHPDKAIECLGPEATAFLESMLPPGTTVGLDFDVERTDQYDRVLAAVALEDGTLVNAEIARQGLGIAVLFEPNSKYFDVVRDAQAEATANETGLYDPSAECTVPAEIEQAAAAVTEAMEQPAGATAAAAAATVGSLAAALVAAKALHSALKAGEQSVRWLAHSTAAGVSLLSGLSATIDSGESRLASIEAEAETLKSEEAQARADAAAKKAEAARVAAEQKERAAAAAVAEQERKEAAERAEADRLAAEAAALEAERLAEAERERVRNLPAPYVPPAPQPAPPVVQPPPPAQEPFPGYTGPRCYAPGGKTWKPCP
;
A
#
# COMPACT_ATOMS: atom_id res chain seq x y z
N MET A 1 0.52 84.10 4.74
CA MET A 1 -0.18 83.98 6.03
C MET A 1 0.39 82.76 6.74
N GLN A 2 1.00 83.03 7.89
CA GLN A 2 1.22 82.20 9.08
C GLN A 2 1.28 80.67 9.02
N GLU A 3 2.40 80.17 9.58
CA GLU A 3 2.50 79.18 10.70
C GLU A 3 1.89 77.78 10.50
N THR A 4 2.47 76.64 10.89
CA THR A 4 3.63 76.25 11.71
C THR A 4 3.93 74.77 11.44
N SER A 5 5.17 74.36 11.68
CA SER A 5 5.67 72.97 11.81
C SER A 5 6.60 72.98 13.04
N PRO A 6 7.23 71.87 13.47
CA PRO A 6 6.75 70.57 13.93
C PRO A 6 7.22 70.29 15.39
N SER A 7 6.92 69.12 15.97
CA SER A 7 7.64 68.63 17.16
C SER A 7 7.86 67.11 17.10
N SER A 8 9.12 66.73 16.94
CA SER A 8 9.68 65.39 17.11
C SER A 8 10.68 65.44 18.25
N GLY A 9 10.46 64.65 19.30
CA GLY A 9 11.27 64.63 20.52
C GLY A 9 12.41 63.62 20.45
N PHE A 10 13.64 64.12 20.31
CA PHE A 10 14.89 63.40 20.59
C PHE A 10 15.22 63.50 22.09
N PHE A 11 15.39 62.38 22.79
CA PHE A 11 15.92 62.35 24.16
C PHE A 11 17.45 62.23 24.14
N ALA A 12 18.14 63.32 24.49
CA ALA A 12 19.58 63.36 24.72
C ALA A 12 19.90 63.14 26.22
N ARG A 13 20.73 62.14 26.53
CA ARG A 13 21.29 61.86 27.87
C ARG A 13 22.31 62.92 28.27
N LYS A 14 22.03 63.67 29.36
CA LYS A 14 22.99 64.58 30.03
C LYS A 14 23.95 63.80 30.92
N ARG A 15 25.25 63.99 30.71
CA ARG A 15 26.33 63.66 31.66
C ARG A 15 26.35 64.70 32.78
N ARG A 16 26.56 64.28 34.03
CA ARG A 16 26.89 65.17 35.15
C ARG A 16 28.00 64.53 35.99
N ARG A 17 29.16 65.21 36.01
CA ARG A 17 30.28 64.93 36.90
C ARG A 17 30.05 65.68 38.22
N TYR A 18 30.23 65.02 39.34
CA TYR A 18 30.48 65.67 40.63
C TYR A 18 31.62 64.95 41.33
N SER A 19 32.60 65.74 41.76
CA SER A 19 33.73 65.35 42.59
C SER A 19 33.45 65.80 44.02
N THR A 20 33.63 64.94 45.01
CA THR A 20 34.01 65.27 46.39
C THR A 20 34.60 64.03 47.06
N ALA A 21 35.72 64.21 47.76
CA ALA A 21 36.48 63.20 48.48
C ALA A 21 36.32 63.38 49.99
N VAL A 22 36.18 62.30 50.78
CA VAL A 22 36.50 62.23 52.23
C VAL A 22 36.82 60.77 52.64
N ILE A 23 38.11 60.43 52.64
CA ILE A 23 38.98 59.91 53.73
C ILE A 23 38.48 58.87 54.79
N LEU A 24 39.28 57.77 54.88
CA LEU A 24 39.72 56.91 56.01
C LEU A 24 38.72 56.03 56.80
N ALA A 25 38.87 54.70 56.67
CA ALA A 25 39.48 53.82 57.70
C ALA A 25 39.38 52.34 57.26
N VAL A 26 40.47 51.75 56.75
CA VAL A 26 40.58 50.29 56.58
C VAL A 26 41.63 49.80 57.57
N SER A 27 41.13 49.22 58.65
CA SER A 27 41.90 48.51 59.66
C SER A 27 42.41 47.20 59.08
N VAL A 28 43.71 46.97 59.26
CA VAL A 28 44.40 45.71 59.02
C VAL A 28 43.83 44.64 59.96
N VAL A 29 43.35 43.53 59.39
CA VAL A 29 43.32 42.23 60.06
C VAL A 29 44.04 41.26 59.15
N ALA A 30 45.26 40.91 59.55
CA ALA A 30 46.05 39.84 58.98
C ALA A 30 45.99 38.63 59.92
N GLY A 31 45.80 37.44 59.33
CA GLY A 31 45.88 36.13 59.97
C GLY A 31 44.56 35.69 60.62
N VAL A 32 44.08 34.45 60.50
CA VAL A 32 44.68 33.17 60.11
C VAL A 32 43.52 32.25 59.69
N ALA A 33 43.84 31.14 59.01
CA ALA A 33 43.05 29.92 58.83
C ALA A 33 42.39 29.72 57.45
N GLY A 34 42.70 28.57 56.88
CA GLY A 34 42.31 28.17 55.53
C GLY A 34 43.42 27.44 54.76
N CYS A 35 44.42 26.86 55.44
CA CYS A 35 45.07 25.68 54.87
C CYS A 35 43.92 24.68 54.69
N GLY A 36 43.53 24.41 53.44
CA GLY A 36 42.60 23.35 53.14
C GLY A 36 43.06 22.12 53.89
N THR A 37 42.18 21.56 54.71
CA THR A 37 42.38 20.25 55.30
C THR A 37 42.59 19.29 54.13
N ALA A 38 43.85 18.97 53.84
CA ALA A 38 44.16 17.76 53.10
C ALA A 38 43.41 16.65 53.83
N SER A 39 42.44 16.03 53.14
CA SER A 39 41.74 14.85 53.60
C SER A 39 42.78 13.90 54.19
N ALA A 40 42.61 13.48 55.44
CA ALA A 40 43.61 12.69 56.17
C ALA A 40 43.89 11.31 55.55
N ASP A 41 43.21 10.97 54.45
CA ASP A 41 43.30 9.74 53.67
C ASP A 41 43.70 9.97 52.19
N ALA A 42 44.11 11.18 51.82
CA ALA A 42 44.56 11.45 50.45
C ALA A 42 45.93 10.79 50.21
N GLN A 43 45.94 9.79 49.34
CA GLN A 43 47.10 9.00 48.97
C GLN A 43 47.58 9.38 47.57
N THR A 44 48.87 9.26 47.30
CA THR A 44 49.43 9.52 45.96
C THR A 44 49.80 8.20 45.30
N GLY A 45 49.55 8.08 44.00
CA GLY A 45 49.92 6.92 43.21
C GLY A 45 50.35 7.29 41.79
N GLU A 46 50.93 6.32 41.10
CA GLU A 46 51.36 6.43 39.70
C GLU A 46 50.50 5.53 38.83
N VAL A 47 49.94 6.06 37.75
CA VAL A 47 49.11 5.30 36.81
C VAL A 47 49.99 4.29 36.05
N VAL A 48 49.66 3.01 36.14
CA VAL A 48 50.37 1.94 35.44
C VAL A 48 49.75 1.72 34.05
N ARG A 49 48.43 1.59 34.00
CA ARG A 49 47.65 1.43 32.75
C ARG A 49 46.17 1.64 32.98
N VAL A 50 45.45 2.04 31.94
CA VAL A 50 43.97 2.05 31.93
C VAL A 50 43.46 0.65 31.56
N ILE A 51 42.35 0.24 32.19
CA ILE A 51 41.65 -1.01 31.86
C ILE A 51 40.45 -0.69 30.97
N ASP A 52 39.58 0.22 31.36
CA ASP A 52 38.39 0.66 30.61
C ASP A 52 38.03 2.10 31.05
N GLY A 53 36.84 2.60 30.71
CA GLY A 53 36.43 3.99 30.93
C GLY A 53 36.34 4.41 32.41
N ASP A 54 36.30 3.48 33.35
CA ASP A 54 36.22 3.78 34.79
C ASP A 54 37.11 2.92 35.68
N THR A 55 37.89 2.01 35.09
CA THR A 55 38.82 1.14 35.81
C THR A 55 40.23 1.32 35.27
N LEU A 56 41.18 1.48 36.18
CA LEU A 56 42.61 1.61 35.89
C LEU A 56 43.46 0.86 36.91
N VAL A 57 44.74 0.67 36.61
CA VAL A 57 45.74 0.14 37.56
C VAL A 57 46.63 1.30 37.99
N ILE A 58 46.73 1.50 39.30
CA ILE A 58 47.58 2.52 39.90
C ILE A 58 48.55 1.82 40.85
N ASN A 59 49.83 2.15 40.75
CA ASN A 59 50.81 1.77 41.73
C ASN A 59 50.76 2.77 42.89
N PHE A 60 50.36 2.31 44.07
CA PHE A 60 50.45 3.08 45.29
C PHE A 60 50.83 2.16 46.45
N GLU A 61 51.51 2.70 47.46
CA GLU A 61 52.10 1.88 48.55
C GLU A 61 53.04 0.76 48.06
N GLY A 62 53.57 0.87 46.83
CA GLY A 62 54.46 -0.11 46.22
C GLY A 62 53.75 -1.31 45.59
N GLU A 63 52.42 -1.30 45.48
CA GLU A 63 51.62 -2.36 44.87
C GLU A 63 50.79 -1.86 43.70
N ASP A 64 50.71 -2.66 42.62
CA ASP A 64 49.83 -2.40 41.49
C ASP A 64 48.40 -2.80 41.87
N GLN A 65 47.56 -1.82 42.15
CA GLN A 65 46.18 -2.04 42.56
C GLN A 65 45.20 -1.61 41.48
N ARG A 66 44.15 -2.41 41.28
CA ARG A 66 43.08 -2.12 40.34
C ARG A 66 42.08 -1.19 41.01
N VAL A 67 41.93 0.01 40.47
CA VAL A 67 41.10 1.09 40.99
C VAL A 67 39.87 1.27 40.09
N ARG A 68 38.68 1.25 40.68
CA ARG A 68 37.40 1.63 40.07
C ARG A 68 37.03 3.02 40.55
N LEU A 69 36.78 3.91 39.60
CA LEU A 69 36.43 5.30 39.88
C LEU A 69 35.10 5.39 40.65
N LEU A 70 35.09 6.09 41.78
CA LEU A 70 33.86 6.35 42.53
C LEU A 70 32.83 7.17 41.73
N ASN A 71 31.57 6.84 41.96
CA ASN A 71 30.39 7.60 41.53
C ASN A 71 30.20 7.85 40.03
N VAL A 72 31.02 7.29 39.15
CA VAL A 72 30.85 7.35 37.69
C VAL A 72 30.76 5.93 37.13
N ASP A 73 29.91 5.70 36.14
CA ASP A 73 29.81 4.42 35.43
C ASP A 73 29.88 4.67 33.93
N THR A 74 30.78 3.98 33.24
CA THR A 74 31.03 4.18 31.81
C THR A 74 30.45 3.04 30.98
N PRO A 75 30.13 3.29 29.70
CA PRO A 75 29.68 2.22 28.81
C PRO A 75 30.72 1.09 28.72
N GLU A 76 30.27 -0.15 28.94
CA GLU A 76 31.15 -1.30 29.08
C GLU A 76 31.77 -1.74 27.74
N THR A 77 33.05 -2.11 27.75
CA THR A 77 33.80 -2.51 26.53
C THR A 77 34.33 -3.93 26.56
N LYS A 78 34.42 -4.57 27.73
CA LYS A 78 35.22 -5.78 27.94
C LYS A 78 34.45 -6.95 28.57
N HIS A 79 33.13 -6.83 28.71
CA HIS A 79 32.32 -7.93 29.22
C HIS A 79 32.22 -9.07 28.18
N PRO A 80 32.66 -10.30 28.51
CA PRO A 80 32.83 -11.39 27.54
C PRO A 80 31.54 -11.81 26.83
N ASP A 81 30.40 -11.66 27.51
CA ASP A 81 29.08 -12.06 27.00
C ASP A 81 28.21 -10.89 26.50
N LYS A 82 28.73 -9.65 26.49
CA LYS A 82 27.95 -8.46 26.07
C LYS A 82 28.61 -7.79 24.87
N ALA A 83 27.78 -7.14 24.04
CA ALA A 83 28.28 -6.28 22.98
C ALA A 83 28.96 -5.05 23.60
N ILE A 84 29.92 -4.48 22.89
CA ILE A 84 30.53 -3.19 23.25
C ILE A 84 29.42 -2.14 23.27
N GLU A 85 29.32 -1.42 24.38
CA GLU A 85 28.33 -0.37 24.54
C GLU A 85 28.75 0.90 23.80
N CYS A 86 27.76 1.68 23.35
CA CYS A 86 27.98 2.95 22.65
C CYS A 86 28.86 3.87 23.49
N LEU A 87 29.91 4.45 22.86
CA LEU A 87 30.91 5.32 23.48
C LEU A 87 31.82 4.68 24.54
N GLY A 88 31.81 3.35 24.68
CA GLY A 88 32.73 2.66 25.59
C GLY A 88 34.21 2.81 25.20
N PRO A 89 34.60 2.55 23.93
CA PRO A 89 35.97 2.76 23.48
C PRO A 89 36.42 4.22 23.62
N GLU A 90 35.53 5.16 23.37
CA GLU A 90 35.74 6.60 23.52
C GLU A 90 35.97 6.98 24.98
N ALA A 91 35.20 6.41 25.93
CA ALA A 91 35.42 6.59 27.36
C ALA A 91 36.80 6.07 27.80
N THR A 92 37.19 4.90 27.30
CA THR A 92 38.51 4.31 27.58
C THR A 92 39.63 5.19 27.03
N ALA A 93 39.53 5.60 25.76
CA ALA A 93 40.51 6.48 25.11
C ALA A 93 40.60 7.85 25.78
N PHE A 94 39.48 8.37 26.27
CA PHE A 94 39.44 9.62 27.02
C PHE A 94 40.21 9.49 28.34
N LEU A 95 39.96 8.42 29.11
CA LEU A 95 40.69 8.18 30.35
C LEU A 95 42.18 7.96 30.10
N GLU A 96 42.55 7.22 29.06
CA GLU A 96 43.96 7.05 28.63
C GLU A 96 44.62 8.38 28.27
N SER A 97 43.87 9.30 27.65
CA SER A 97 44.39 10.63 27.28
C SER A 97 44.62 11.54 28.49
N MET A 98 43.78 11.43 29.52
CA MET A 98 43.93 12.18 30.77
C MET A 98 45.00 11.58 31.67
N LEU A 99 45.11 10.25 31.69
CA LEU A 99 45.95 9.48 32.59
C LEU A 99 46.87 8.52 31.82
N PRO A 100 47.81 9.04 31.02
CA PRO A 100 48.82 8.18 30.39
C PRO A 100 49.66 7.47 31.47
N PRO A 101 50.22 6.28 31.18
CA PRO A 101 51.12 5.60 32.10
C PRO A 101 52.25 6.50 32.60
N GLY A 102 52.52 6.46 33.90
CA GLY A 102 53.47 7.35 34.59
C GLY A 102 52.85 8.62 35.18
N THR A 103 51.56 8.88 34.95
CA THR A 103 50.88 10.04 35.52
C THR A 103 50.76 9.91 37.03
N THR A 104 51.20 10.93 37.77
CA THR A 104 51.00 11.01 39.22
C THR A 104 49.59 11.53 39.52
N VAL A 105 48.88 10.83 40.39
CA VAL A 105 47.50 11.16 40.77
C VAL A 105 47.30 11.12 42.27
N GLY A 106 46.39 11.96 42.76
CA GLY A 106 45.81 11.84 44.08
C GLY A 106 44.66 10.84 44.08
N LEU A 107 44.64 9.97 45.08
CA LEU A 107 43.55 9.05 45.39
C LEU A 107 42.92 9.50 46.70
N ASP A 108 41.62 9.71 46.70
CA ASP A 108 40.87 9.95 47.93
C ASP A 108 39.73 8.95 48.03
N PHE A 109 39.63 8.36 49.21
CA PHE A 109 38.71 7.26 49.48
C PHE A 109 37.43 7.76 50.15
N ASP A 110 36.42 6.91 50.12
CA ASP A 110 35.17 7.10 50.87
C ASP A 110 35.00 5.98 51.91
N VAL A 111 33.80 5.83 52.48
CA VAL A 111 33.48 4.90 53.57
C VAL A 111 33.91 3.47 53.24
N GLU A 112 33.57 2.95 52.07
CA GLU A 112 34.01 1.64 51.58
C GLU A 112 35.14 1.80 50.56
N ARG A 113 36.26 1.12 50.82
CA ARG A 113 37.47 1.22 50.00
C ARG A 113 37.59 0.16 48.92
N THR A 114 36.80 -0.90 48.98
CA THR A 114 36.88 -2.03 48.05
C THR A 114 35.50 -2.52 47.69
N ASP A 115 35.30 -2.89 46.43
CA ASP A 115 34.05 -3.52 45.99
C ASP A 115 34.09 -5.06 46.12
N GLN A 116 32.97 -5.70 45.77
CA GLN A 116 32.81 -7.16 45.77
C GLN A 116 33.74 -7.91 44.79
N TYR A 117 34.46 -7.22 43.92
CA TYR A 117 35.40 -7.77 42.95
C TYR A 117 36.86 -7.49 43.34
N ASP A 118 37.09 -7.10 44.59
CA ASP A 118 38.40 -6.71 45.14
C ASP A 118 39.05 -5.55 44.35
N ARG A 119 38.25 -4.66 43.75
CA ARG A 119 38.74 -3.40 43.18
C ARG A 119 38.74 -2.33 44.26
N VAL A 120 39.79 -1.54 44.29
CA VAL A 120 39.86 -0.35 45.14
C VAL A 120 38.91 0.71 44.60
N LEU A 121 38.14 1.33 45.48
CA LEU A 121 37.18 2.39 45.15
C LEU A 121 37.78 3.75 45.50
N ALA A 122 38.05 4.59 44.51
CA ALA A 122 38.66 5.90 44.76
C ALA A 122 38.13 7.01 43.84
N ALA A 123 38.15 8.24 44.36
CA ALA A 123 38.15 9.45 43.56
C ALA A 123 39.58 9.76 43.15
N VAL A 124 39.81 9.97 41.85
CA VAL A 124 41.14 10.20 41.27
C VAL A 124 41.24 11.65 40.83
N ALA A 125 42.25 12.37 41.33
CA ALA A 125 42.49 13.77 41.03
C ALA A 125 43.87 13.97 40.39
N LEU A 126 43.94 14.84 39.38
CA LEU A 126 45.20 15.34 38.81
C LEU A 126 45.88 16.32 39.78
N GLU A 127 47.16 16.63 39.53
CA GLU A 127 47.96 17.56 40.36
C GLU A 127 47.34 18.97 40.45
N ASP A 128 46.60 19.39 39.43
CA ASP A 128 45.90 20.69 39.40
C ASP A 128 44.56 20.68 40.15
N GLY A 129 44.18 19.53 40.72
CA GLY A 129 42.94 19.34 41.46
C GLY A 129 41.75 18.90 40.60
N THR A 130 41.95 18.65 39.30
CA THR A 130 40.89 18.16 38.41
C THR A 130 40.46 16.75 38.83
N LEU A 131 39.17 16.60 39.19
CA LEU A 131 38.57 15.31 39.53
C LEU A 131 38.22 14.55 38.25
N VAL A 132 38.96 13.47 37.97
CA VAL A 132 38.83 12.65 36.75
C VAL A 132 37.43 12.02 36.65
N ASN A 133 36.87 11.57 37.77
CA ASN A 133 35.53 10.98 37.85
C ASN A 133 34.45 11.93 37.29
N ALA A 134 34.55 13.21 37.66
CA ALA A 134 33.62 14.23 37.19
C ALA A 134 33.91 14.63 35.75
N GLU A 135 35.16 14.62 35.31
CA GLU A 135 35.51 14.96 33.93
C GLU A 135 34.97 13.93 32.92
N ILE A 136 35.01 12.63 33.25
CA ILE A 136 34.36 11.60 32.42
C ILE A 136 32.86 11.88 32.25
N ALA A 137 32.17 12.20 33.34
CA ALA A 137 30.75 12.55 33.30
C ALA A 137 30.49 13.85 32.53
N ARG A 138 31.38 14.85 32.66
CA ARG A 138 31.29 16.15 31.96
C ARG A 138 31.40 16.03 30.44
N GLN A 139 32.20 15.08 29.95
CA GLN A 139 32.28 14.76 28.53
C GLN A 139 31.12 13.89 28.04
N GLY A 140 30.20 13.51 28.93
CA GLY A 140 29.10 12.60 28.61
C GLY A 140 29.56 11.16 28.35
N LEU A 141 30.74 10.77 28.83
CA LEU A 141 31.31 9.43 28.61
C LEU A 141 31.02 8.47 29.78
N GLY A 142 30.31 8.94 30.80
CA GLY A 142 29.80 8.14 31.91
C GLY A 142 28.65 8.83 32.62
N ILE A 143 27.90 8.07 33.41
CA ILE A 143 26.77 8.55 34.21
C ILE A 143 27.13 8.58 35.69
N ALA A 144 26.49 9.46 36.45
CA ALA A 144 26.62 9.48 37.90
C ALA A 144 25.85 8.31 38.52
N VAL A 145 26.54 7.49 39.31
CA VAL A 145 25.96 6.37 40.04
C VAL A 145 26.23 6.51 41.53
N LEU A 146 25.23 6.19 42.35
CA LEU A 146 25.39 6.17 43.81
C LEU A 146 25.39 4.72 44.28
N PHE A 147 26.54 4.27 44.78
CA PHE A 147 26.67 3.03 45.51
C PHE A 147 26.87 3.37 46.98
N GLU A 148 25.79 3.29 47.77
CA GLU A 148 25.88 3.52 49.21
C GLU A 148 26.86 2.53 49.86
N PRO A 149 27.65 2.95 50.87
CA PRO A 149 27.64 4.28 51.52
C PRO A 149 28.49 5.37 50.84
N ASN A 150 29.10 5.11 49.67
CA ASN A 150 30.06 6.00 49.02
C ASN A 150 29.37 7.14 48.26
N SER A 151 29.18 8.28 48.94
CA SER A 151 28.43 9.44 48.44
C SER A 151 29.26 10.73 48.32
N LYS A 152 30.50 10.74 48.82
CA LYS A 152 31.35 11.94 48.99
C LYS A 152 31.50 12.77 47.71
N TYR A 153 31.57 12.11 46.56
CA TYR A 153 31.81 12.74 45.26
C TYR A 153 30.58 12.72 44.34
N PHE A 154 29.47 12.10 44.78
CA PHE A 154 28.30 11.88 43.94
C PHE A 154 27.69 13.17 43.39
N ASP A 155 27.52 14.19 44.23
CA ASP A 155 26.94 15.47 43.79
C ASP A 155 27.78 16.15 42.71
N VAL A 156 29.11 16.12 42.84
CA VAL A 156 30.02 16.73 41.85
C VAL A 156 29.97 16.00 40.51
N VAL A 157 29.90 14.67 40.53
CA VAL A 157 29.79 13.87 39.30
C VAL A 157 28.41 14.05 38.67
N ARG A 158 27.34 14.11 39.47
CA ARG A 158 25.97 14.38 38.98
C ARG A 158 25.87 15.74 38.32
N ASP A 159 26.45 16.78 38.92
CA ASP A 159 26.41 18.12 38.36
C ASP A 159 27.21 18.18 37.03
N ALA A 160 28.34 17.46 36.94
CA ALA A 160 29.08 17.30 35.70
C ALA A 160 28.28 16.54 34.61
N GLN A 161 27.56 15.48 34.97
CA GLN A 161 26.65 14.80 34.03
C GLN A 161 25.54 15.75 33.53
N ALA A 162 25.04 16.63 34.40
CA ALA A 162 24.05 17.63 34.01
C ALA A 162 24.61 18.65 33.01
N GLU A 163 25.89 19.03 33.13
CA GLU A 163 26.60 19.83 32.12
C GLU A 163 26.65 19.10 30.77
N ALA A 164 27.01 17.81 30.78
CA ALA A 164 27.07 17.01 29.56
C ALA A 164 25.70 16.89 28.86
N THR A 165 24.65 16.72 29.66
CA THR A 165 23.26 16.68 29.18
C THR A 165 22.85 18.01 28.57
N ALA A 166 23.15 19.13 29.23
CA ALA A 166 22.81 20.47 28.76
C ALA A 166 23.57 20.88 27.49
N ASN A 167 24.79 20.34 27.32
CA ASN A 167 25.64 20.60 26.16
C ASN A 167 25.48 19.55 25.04
N GLU A 168 24.62 18.54 25.22
CA GLU A 168 24.39 17.46 24.26
C GLU A 168 25.71 16.78 23.83
N THR A 169 26.53 16.37 24.80
CA THR A 169 27.84 15.76 24.56
C THR A 169 27.86 14.27 24.93
N GLY A 170 28.73 13.51 24.27
CA GLY A 170 28.90 12.08 24.54
C GLY A 170 27.59 11.32 24.38
N LEU A 171 27.16 10.61 25.43
CA LEU A 171 25.94 9.80 25.45
C LEU A 171 24.67 10.62 25.14
N TYR A 172 24.73 11.95 25.27
CA TYR A 172 23.63 12.89 25.06
C TYR A 172 23.63 13.54 23.68
N ASP A 173 24.63 13.29 22.85
CA ASP A 173 24.79 13.91 21.53
C ASP A 173 23.81 13.29 20.51
N PRO A 174 22.86 14.05 19.94
CA PRO A 174 21.92 13.55 18.92
C PRO A 174 22.59 13.25 17.57
N SER A 175 23.82 13.72 17.35
CA SER A 175 24.58 13.47 16.12
C SER A 175 25.43 12.18 16.17
N ALA A 176 25.65 11.63 17.37
CA ALA A 176 26.38 10.38 17.54
C ALA A 176 25.45 9.18 17.32
N GLU A 177 25.56 8.51 16.16
CA GLU A 177 24.58 7.52 15.66
C GLU A 177 24.19 6.40 16.65
N CYS A 178 25.06 6.01 17.57
CA CYS A 178 24.77 4.95 18.53
C CYS A 178 24.07 5.44 19.81
N THR A 179 23.87 6.75 20.00
CA THR A 179 23.23 7.30 21.19
C THR A 179 21.71 7.14 21.13
N VAL A 180 21.06 7.15 22.28
CA VAL A 180 19.59 7.04 22.37
C VAL A 180 18.89 8.22 21.67
N PRO A 181 19.33 9.49 21.84
CA PRO A 181 18.73 10.61 21.13
C PRO A 181 18.82 10.46 19.61
N ALA A 182 19.98 10.05 19.08
CA ALA A 182 20.18 9.83 17.66
C ALA A 182 19.26 8.74 17.10
N GLU A 183 19.17 7.58 17.78
CA GLU A 183 18.29 6.50 17.35
C GLU A 183 16.81 6.89 17.37
N ILE A 184 16.38 7.62 18.41
CA ILE A 184 15.00 8.11 18.51
C ILE A 184 14.70 9.09 17.37
N GLU A 185 15.60 10.04 17.12
CA GLU A 185 15.44 11.03 16.05
C GLU A 185 15.38 10.35 14.68
N GLN A 186 16.28 9.39 14.40
CA GLN A 186 16.28 8.63 13.15
C GLN A 186 14.98 7.83 12.97
N ALA A 187 14.50 7.16 14.02
CA ALA A 187 13.25 6.40 13.96
C ALA A 187 12.03 7.32 13.75
N ALA A 188 11.97 8.45 14.46
CA ALA A 188 10.90 9.42 14.32
C ALA A 188 10.90 10.07 12.92
N ALA A 189 12.08 10.40 12.39
CA ALA A 189 12.25 10.95 11.04
C ALA A 189 11.79 9.95 9.97
N ALA A 190 12.16 8.67 10.10
CA ALA A 190 11.75 7.63 9.15
C ALA A 190 10.22 7.44 9.12
N VAL A 191 9.55 7.47 10.29
CA VAL A 191 8.08 7.40 10.36
C VAL A 191 7.47 8.66 9.73
N THR A 192 8.00 9.84 10.04
CA THR A 192 7.50 11.12 9.51
C THR A 192 7.62 11.18 7.99
N GLU A 193 8.78 10.83 7.43
CA GLU A 193 9.02 10.77 5.99
C GLU A 193 8.05 9.77 5.32
N ALA A 194 7.81 8.61 5.94
CA ALA A 194 6.86 7.63 5.42
C ALA A 194 5.41 8.12 5.48
N MET A 195 5.05 8.95 6.48
CA MET A 195 3.71 9.55 6.58
C MET A 195 3.45 10.63 5.52
N GLU A 196 4.50 11.36 5.13
CA GLU A 196 4.44 12.40 4.09
C GLU A 196 4.28 11.84 2.68
N GLN A 197 4.59 10.55 2.48
CA GLN A 197 4.37 9.90 1.19
C GLN A 197 2.89 9.97 0.79
N PRO A 198 2.59 10.31 -0.47
CA PRO A 198 1.22 10.30 -0.95
C PRO A 198 0.68 8.87 -0.96
N ALA A 199 -0.62 8.72 -0.68
CA ALA A 199 -1.31 7.43 -0.76
C ALA A 199 -1.32 6.86 -2.20
N GLY A 200 -1.01 7.66 -3.22
CA GLY A 200 -0.95 7.21 -4.60
C GLY A 200 -2.33 7.04 -5.26
N ALA A 201 -2.39 7.19 -6.58
CA ALA A 201 -3.65 7.23 -7.32
C ALA A 201 -4.21 5.86 -7.76
N THR A 202 -3.55 4.76 -7.36
CA THR A 202 -3.94 3.40 -7.74
C THR A 202 -3.84 2.48 -6.54
N ALA A 203 -4.58 1.37 -6.54
CA ALA A 203 -4.54 0.41 -5.44
C ALA A 203 -3.12 -0.14 -5.19
N ALA A 204 -2.33 -0.32 -6.26
CA ALA A 204 -0.95 -0.78 -6.17
C ALA A 204 -0.02 0.27 -5.54
N ALA A 205 -0.17 1.54 -5.91
CA ALA A 205 0.61 2.63 -5.33
C ALA A 205 0.28 2.81 -3.83
N ALA A 206 -1.00 2.73 -3.47
CA ALA A 206 -1.44 2.79 -2.08
C ALA A 206 -0.91 1.62 -1.23
N ALA A 207 -0.93 0.41 -1.78
CA ALA A 207 -0.34 -0.75 -1.12
C ALA A 207 1.18 -0.59 -0.89
N ALA A 208 1.90 0.06 -1.81
CA ALA A 208 3.32 0.35 -1.63
C ALA A 208 3.57 1.33 -0.47
N THR A 209 2.78 2.42 -0.39
CA THR A 209 2.86 3.39 0.71
C THR A 209 2.49 2.77 2.07
N VAL A 210 1.48 1.89 2.11
CA VAL A 210 1.18 1.08 3.30
C VAL A 210 2.39 0.27 3.72
N GLY A 211 3.05 -0.42 2.78
CA GLY A 211 4.24 -1.23 3.05
C GLY A 211 5.40 -0.43 3.65
N SER A 212 5.71 0.75 3.11
CA SER A 212 6.79 1.60 3.62
C SER A 212 6.49 2.15 5.01
N LEU A 213 5.27 2.64 5.25
CA LEU A 213 4.87 3.17 6.55
C LEU A 213 4.80 2.07 7.61
N ALA A 214 4.27 0.90 7.27
CA ALA A 214 4.24 -0.25 8.17
C ALA A 214 5.65 -0.68 8.59
N ALA A 215 6.62 -0.70 7.66
CA ALA A 215 8.00 -1.04 7.97
C ALA A 215 8.65 -0.03 8.93
N ALA A 216 8.47 1.27 8.69
CA ALA A 216 8.98 2.33 9.57
C ALA A 216 8.38 2.23 10.98
N LEU A 217 7.06 1.98 11.07
CA LEU A 217 6.37 1.79 12.36
C LEU A 217 6.87 0.56 13.12
N VAL A 218 7.13 -0.55 12.43
CA VAL A 218 7.68 -1.76 13.07
C VAL A 218 9.06 -1.46 13.67
N ALA A 219 9.94 -0.78 12.94
CA ALA A 219 11.26 -0.38 13.44
C ALA A 219 11.15 0.55 14.65
N ALA A 220 10.32 1.60 14.56
CA ALA A 220 10.12 2.55 15.65
C ALA A 220 9.55 1.90 16.93
N LYS A 221 8.58 0.98 16.78
CA LYS A 221 8.03 0.21 17.91
C LYS A 221 9.05 -0.75 18.52
N ALA A 222 9.87 -1.39 17.70
CA ALA A 222 10.93 -2.26 18.18
C ALA A 222 11.96 -1.47 19.00
N LEU A 223 12.38 -0.29 18.52
CA LEU A 223 13.24 0.62 19.27
C LEU A 223 12.59 1.06 20.58
N HIS A 224 11.35 1.56 20.53
CA HIS A 224 10.62 1.99 21.73
C HIS A 224 10.50 0.87 22.77
N SER A 225 10.23 -0.37 22.34
CA SER A 225 10.19 -1.54 23.23
C SER A 225 11.57 -1.92 23.77
N ALA A 226 12.62 -1.84 22.96
CA ALA A 226 13.99 -2.15 23.39
C ALA A 226 14.48 -1.16 24.43
N LEU A 227 14.23 0.13 24.19
CA LEU A 227 14.52 1.22 25.11
C LEU A 227 13.79 1.04 26.45
N LYS A 228 12.50 0.70 26.41
CA LYS A 228 11.72 0.39 27.62
C LYS A 228 12.17 -0.90 28.34
N ALA A 229 12.76 -1.85 27.64
CA ALA A 229 13.26 -3.10 28.24
C ALA A 229 14.69 -2.96 28.80
N GLY A 230 15.49 -2.05 28.24
CA GLY A 230 16.89 -1.83 28.56
C GLY A 230 17.14 -0.98 29.82
N GLU A 231 16.18 -0.94 30.76
CA GLU A 231 16.13 0.01 31.87
C GLU A 231 17.37 0.05 32.77
N GLN A 232 18.20 -1.01 32.73
CA GLN A 232 19.37 -1.20 33.58
C GLN A 232 20.71 -0.97 32.87
N SER A 233 20.70 -0.61 31.58
CA SER A 233 21.94 -0.28 30.85
C SER A 233 22.37 1.16 31.12
N VAL A 234 23.68 1.43 31.18
CA VAL A 234 24.22 2.80 31.31
C VAL A 234 23.64 3.72 30.23
N ARG A 235 23.53 3.17 29.02
CA ARG A 235 22.90 3.79 27.85
C ARG A 235 21.48 4.32 28.11
N TRP A 236 20.67 3.56 28.85
CA TRP A 236 19.32 3.98 29.23
C TRP A 236 19.30 4.88 30.47
N LEU A 237 20.08 4.54 31.50
CA LEU A 237 20.15 5.29 32.75
C LEU A 237 20.64 6.72 32.53
N ALA A 238 21.48 6.95 31.51
CA ALA A 238 21.83 8.30 31.05
C ALA A 238 20.57 9.13 30.74
N HIS A 239 19.54 8.51 30.16
CA HIS A 239 18.33 9.15 29.65
C HIS A 239 17.09 8.95 30.55
N SER A 240 17.22 8.36 31.73
CA SER A 240 16.09 8.23 32.68
C SER A 240 15.68 9.55 33.34
N THR A 241 16.21 10.68 32.86
CA THR A 241 15.85 12.04 33.27
C THR A 241 14.59 12.53 32.53
N ALA A 242 14.06 13.68 32.94
CA ALA A 242 12.91 14.29 32.28
C ALA A 242 13.09 14.48 30.76
N ALA A 243 14.32 14.75 30.31
CA ALA A 243 14.64 14.93 28.90
C ALA A 243 14.47 13.63 28.09
N GLY A 244 14.98 12.51 28.57
CA GLY A 244 14.82 11.22 27.87
C GLY A 244 13.40 10.68 27.95
N VAL A 245 12.67 10.92 29.06
CA VAL A 245 11.22 10.66 29.13
C VAL A 245 10.47 11.45 28.06
N SER A 246 10.85 12.72 27.85
CA SER A 246 10.27 13.55 26.79
C SER A 246 10.54 12.99 25.40
N LEU A 247 11.78 12.55 25.11
CA LEU A 247 12.15 11.95 23.82
C LEU A 247 11.31 10.69 23.51
N LEU A 248 11.16 9.79 24.48
CA LEU A 248 10.36 8.58 24.32
C LEU A 248 8.88 8.88 24.12
N SER A 249 8.35 9.86 24.86
CA SER A 249 6.97 10.29 24.69
C SER A 249 6.73 10.90 23.31
N GLY A 250 7.71 11.63 22.76
CA GLY A 250 7.69 12.13 21.39
C GLY A 250 7.71 11.01 20.35
N LEU A 251 8.53 9.97 20.55
CA LEU A 251 8.53 8.78 19.69
C LEU A 251 7.19 8.05 19.74
N SER A 252 6.61 7.86 20.94
CA SER A 252 5.29 7.24 21.09
C SER A 252 4.21 8.03 20.36
N ALA A 253 4.19 9.35 20.49
CA ALA A 253 3.24 10.20 19.78
C ALA A 253 3.41 10.12 18.25
N THR A 254 4.65 10.00 17.78
CA THR A 254 4.95 9.82 16.35
C THR A 254 4.46 8.46 15.85
N ILE A 255 4.64 7.40 16.64
CA ILE A 255 4.11 6.06 16.35
C ILE A 255 2.58 6.10 16.25
N ASP A 256 1.90 6.71 17.23
CA ASP A 256 0.43 6.81 17.26
C ASP A 256 -0.11 7.58 16.03
N SER A 257 0.57 8.66 15.64
CA SER A 257 0.25 9.42 14.45
C SER A 257 0.43 8.60 13.17
N GLY A 258 1.54 7.85 13.08
CA GLY A 258 1.83 6.97 11.96
C GLY A 258 0.84 5.80 11.85
N GLU A 259 0.41 5.20 12.96
CA GLU A 259 -0.65 4.17 12.96
C GLU A 259 -1.98 4.72 12.45
N SER A 260 -2.35 5.92 12.90
CA SER A 260 -3.56 6.60 12.43
C SER A 260 -3.50 6.86 10.93
N ARG A 261 -2.33 7.29 10.42
CA ARG A 261 -2.09 7.48 8.99
C ARG A 261 -2.13 6.17 8.22
N LEU A 262 -1.52 5.10 8.74
CA LEU A 262 -1.52 3.77 8.14
C LEU A 262 -2.96 3.27 7.94
N ALA A 263 -3.79 3.34 8.98
CA ALA A 263 -5.20 2.94 8.90
C ALA A 263 -5.97 3.75 7.84
N SER A 264 -5.68 5.05 7.72
CA SER A 264 -6.28 5.89 6.67
C SER A 264 -5.87 5.46 5.26
N ILE A 265 -4.60 5.15 5.02
CA ILE A 265 -4.11 4.74 3.70
C ILE A 265 -4.61 3.33 3.34
N GLU A 266 -4.71 2.43 4.32
CA GLU A 266 -5.30 1.10 4.12
C GLU A 266 -6.77 1.18 3.68
N ALA A 267 -7.56 2.08 4.30
CA ALA A 267 -8.94 2.33 3.91
C ALA A 267 -9.06 2.93 2.50
N GLU A 268 -8.15 3.84 2.13
CA GLU A 268 -8.08 4.41 0.78
C GLU A 268 -7.67 3.34 -0.25
N ALA A 269 -6.71 2.47 0.08
CA ALA A 269 -6.25 1.38 -0.78
C ALA A 269 -7.37 0.38 -1.09
N GLU A 270 -8.17 -0.02 -0.09
CA GLU A 270 -9.31 -0.92 -0.32
C GLU A 270 -10.42 -0.23 -1.13
N THR A 271 -10.62 1.08 -0.91
CA THR A 271 -11.54 1.88 -1.73
C THR A 271 -11.11 1.88 -3.20
N LEU A 272 -9.86 2.26 -3.49
CA LEU A 272 -9.31 2.28 -4.85
C LEU A 272 -9.38 0.92 -5.53
N LYS A 273 -9.11 -0.16 -4.78
CA LYS A 273 -9.20 -1.53 -5.29
C LYS A 273 -10.62 -1.89 -5.68
N SER A 274 -11.62 -1.46 -4.90
CA SER A 274 -13.04 -1.68 -5.22
C SER A 274 -13.46 -0.88 -6.46
N GLU A 275 -13.01 0.37 -6.59
CA GLU A 275 -13.28 1.23 -7.74
C GLU A 275 -12.63 0.70 -9.03
N GLU A 276 -11.37 0.25 -8.96
CA GLU A 276 -10.69 -0.40 -10.09
C GLU A 276 -11.39 -1.70 -10.51
N ALA A 277 -11.85 -2.51 -9.54
CA ALA A 277 -12.60 -3.74 -9.82
C ALA A 277 -13.94 -3.43 -10.50
N GLN A 278 -14.66 -2.42 -10.02
CA GLN A 278 -15.92 -1.98 -10.62
C GLN A 278 -15.70 -1.44 -12.03
N ALA A 279 -14.69 -0.60 -12.24
CA ALA A 279 -14.35 -0.08 -13.57
C ALA A 279 -14.01 -1.21 -14.57
N ARG A 280 -13.29 -2.25 -14.12
CA ARG A 280 -13.01 -3.44 -14.93
C ARG A 280 -14.29 -4.23 -15.24
N ALA A 281 -15.18 -4.39 -14.28
CA ALA A 281 -16.47 -5.06 -14.48
C ALA A 281 -17.37 -4.30 -15.46
N ASP A 282 -17.48 -2.98 -15.32
CA ASP A 282 -18.26 -2.12 -16.21
C ASP A 282 -17.70 -2.13 -17.64
N ALA A 283 -16.37 -2.10 -17.78
CA ALA A 283 -15.72 -2.22 -19.08
C ALA A 283 -16.00 -3.59 -19.73
N ALA A 284 -15.96 -4.68 -18.95
CA ALA A 284 -16.29 -6.01 -19.41
C ALA A 284 -17.76 -6.14 -19.83
N ALA A 285 -18.69 -5.57 -19.05
CA ALA A 285 -20.12 -5.54 -19.36
C ALA A 285 -20.40 -4.75 -20.65
N LYS A 286 -19.82 -3.56 -20.81
CA LYS A 286 -19.92 -2.76 -22.06
C LYS A 286 -19.38 -3.52 -23.27
N LYS A 287 -18.26 -4.23 -23.11
CA LYS A 287 -17.68 -5.06 -24.17
C LYS A 287 -18.58 -6.25 -24.53
N ALA A 288 -19.17 -6.91 -23.54
CA ALA A 288 -20.10 -8.02 -23.74
C ALA A 288 -21.37 -7.57 -24.46
N GLU A 289 -21.93 -6.41 -24.08
CA GLU A 289 -23.09 -5.82 -24.73
C GLU A 289 -22.78 -5.42 -26.19
N ALA A 290 -21.64 -4.78 -26.43
CA ALA A 290 -21.19 -4.46 -27.78
C ALA A 290 -21.03 -5.72 -28.65
N ALA A 291 -20.49 -6.81 -28.08
CA ALA A 291 -20.37 -8.09 -28.77
C ALA A 291 -21.73 -8.73 -29.07
N ARG A 292 -22.70 -8.63 -28.15
CA ARG A 292 -24.08 -9.10 -28.35
C ARG A 292 -24.77 -8.34 -29.48
N VAL A 293 -24.71 -7.00 -29.45
CA VAL A 293 -25.28 -6.16 -30.51
C VAL A 293 -24.63 -6.44 -31.86
N ALA A 294 -23.30 -6.61 -31.90
CA ALA A 294 -22.59 -6.96 -33.12
C ALA A 294 -23.00 -8.35 -33.66
N ALA A 295 -23.21 -9.34 -32.78
CA ALA A 295 -23.70 -10.66 -33.16
C ALA A 295 -25.12 -10.60 -33.74
N GLU A 296 -26.03 -9.86 -33.09
CA GLU A 296 -27.40 -9.67 -33.57
C GLU A 296 -27.43 -8.92 -34.92
N GLN A 297 -26.61 -7.89 -35.09
CA GLN A 297 -26.46 -7.20 -36.38
C GLN A 297 -25.93 -8.12 -37.47
N LYS A 298 -24.96 -8.99 -37.15
CA LYS A 298 -24.43 -9.98 -38.08
C LYS A 298 -25.49 -11.00 -38.48
N GLU A 299 -26.30 -11.48 -37.54
CA GLU A 299 -27.40 -12.40 -37.81
C GLU A 299 -28.48 -11.75 -38.68
N ARG A 300 -28.90 -10.52 -38.35
CA ARG A 300 -29.84 -9.75 -39.16
C ARG A 300 -29.32 -9.49 -40.58
N ALA A 301 -28.03 -9.17 -40.72
CA ALA A 301 -27.40 -8.98 -42.02
C ALA A 301 -27.35 -10.29 -42.83
N ALA A 302 -27.05 -11.42 -42.19
CA ALA A 302 -27.09 -12.73 -42.82
C ALA A 302 -28.51 -13.09 -43.27
N ALA A 303 -29.52 -12.92 -42.41
CA ALA A 303 -30.92 -13.16 -42.75
C ALA A 303 -31.41 -12.26 -43.89
N ALA A 304 -31.03 -10.98 -43.90
CA ALA A 304 -31.36 -10.06 -44.99
C ALA A 304 -30.72 -10.48 -46.32
N ALA A 305 -29.47 -10.97 -46.29
CA ALA A 305 -28.79 -11.49 -47.47
C ALA A 305 -29.47 -12.75 -48.02
N VAL A 306 -29.88 -13.69 -47.15
CA VAL A 306 -30.67 -14.88 -47.56
C VAL A 306 -32.00 -14.45 -48.18
N ALA A 307 -32.75 -13.55 -47.52
CA ALA A 307 -34.03 -13.07 -48.05
C ALA A 307 -33.89 -12.26 -49.36
N GLU A 308 -32.76 -11.60 -49.59
CA GLU A 308 -32.45 -10.97 -50.88
C GLU A 308 -32.17 -12.02 -51.95
N GLN A 309 -31.40 -13.06 -51.64
CA GLN A 309 -31.13 -14.17 -52.54
C GLN A 309 -32.43 -14.90 -52.94
N GLU A 310 -33.28 -15.25 -51.97
CA GLU A 310 -34.57 -15.90 -52.23
C GLU A 310 -35.48 -15.04 -53.12
N ARG A 311 -35.48 -13.70 -52.93
CA ARG A 311 -36.24 -12.77 -53.79
C ARG A 311 -35.70 -12.74 -55.22
N LYS A 312 -34.38 -12.78 -55.40
CA LYS A 312 -33.76 -12.84 -56.73
C LYS A 312 -34.12 -14.16 -57.42
N GLU A 313 -33.97 -15.29 -56.72
CA GLU A 313 -34.33 -16.61 -57.25
C GLU A 313 -35.83 -16.71 -57.59
N ALA A 314 -36.71 -16.13 -56.77
CA ALA A 314 -38.15 -16.08 -57.05
C ALA A 314 -38.47 -15.20 -58.26
N ALA A 315 -37.80 -14.06 -58.42
CA ALA A 315 -37.96 -13.19 -59.59
C ALA A 315 -37.50 -13.88 -60.88
N GLU A 316 -36.36 -14.58 -60.84
CA GLU A 316 -35.85 -15.38 -61.97
C GLU A 316 -36.83 -16.51 -62.33
N ARG A 317 -37.38 -17.21 -61.35
CA ARG A 317 -38.42 -18.24 -61.58
C ARG A 317 -39.68 -17.65 -62.20
N ALA A 318 -40.18 -16.52 -61.69
CA ALA A 318 -41.36 -15.86 -62.22
C ALA A 318 -41.14 -15.38 -63.67
N GLU A 319 -39.94 -14.90 -63.99
CA GLU A 319 -39.57 -14.54 -65.36
C GLU A 319 -39.49 -15.77 -66.28
N ALA A 320 -38.89 -16.88 -65.80
CA ALA A 320 -38.86 -18.14 -66.54
C ALA A 320 -40.28 -18.69 -66.80
N ASP A 321 -41.16 -18.64 -65.81
CA ASP A 321 -42.56 -19.05 -65.94
C ASP A 321 -43.32 -18.17 -66.94
N ARG A 322 -43.09 -16.86 -66.92
CA ARG A 322 -43.67 -15.93 -67.91
C ARG A 322 -43.23 -16.28 -69.33
N LEU A 323 -41.94 -16.50 -69.54
CA LEU A 323 -41.37 -16.88 -70.83
C LEU A 323 -41.91 -18.25 -71.30
N ALA A 324 -42.05 -19.21 -70.39
CA ALA A 324 -42.62 -20.52 -70.68
C ALA A 324 -44.11 -20.42 -71.07
N ALA A 325 -44.88 -19.58 -70.37
CA ALA A 325 -46.28 -19.33 -70.70
C ALA A 325 -46.44 -18.66 -72.07
N GLU A 326 -45.58 -17.69 -72.39
CA GLU A 326 -45.53 -17.05 -73.71
C GLU A 326 -45.19 -18.06 -74.82
N ALA A 327 -44.19 -18.91 -74.61
CA ALA A 327 -43.83 -19.98 -75.54
C ALA A 327 -44.97 -21.00 -75.72
N ALA A 328 -45.64 -21.39 -74.64
CA ALA A 328 -46.79 -22.29 -74.70
C ALA A 328 -47.99 -21.68 -75.43
N ALA A 329 -48.22 -20.37 -75.27
CA ALA A 329 -49.26 -19.65 -76.01
C ALA A 329 -48.97 -19.59 -77.51
N LEU A 330 -47.72 -19.31 -77.89
CA LEU A 330 -47.28 -19.35 -79.30
C LEU A 330 -47.43 -20.75 -79.91
N GLU A 331 -47.05 -21.80 -79.16
CA GLU A 331 -47.22 -23.19 -79.61
C GLU A 331 -48.70 -23.59 -79.74
N ALA A 332 -49.54 -23.16 -78.80
CA ALA A 332 -50.99 -23.38 -78.87
C ALA A 332 -51.60 -22.67 -80.09
N GLU A 333 -51.15 -21.46 -80.41
CA GLU A 333 -51.56 -20.75 -81.62
C GLU A 333 -51.12 -21.49 -82.90
N ARG A 334 -49.88 -21.98 -82.94
CA ARG A 334 -49.35 -22.81 -84.04
C ARG A 334 -50.18 -24.08 -84.25
N LEU A 335 -50.52 -24.78 -83.17
CA LEU A 335 -51.37 -25.97 -83.22
C LEU A 335 -52.80 -25.64 -83.67
N ALA A 336 -53.37 -24.53 -83.19
CA ALA A 336 -54.70 -24.07 -83.60
C ALA A 336 -54.75 -23.65 -85.07
N GLU A 337 -53.67 -23.07 -85.61
CA GLU A 337 -53.56 -22.78 -87.04
C GLU A 337 -53.44 -24.06 -87.87
N ALA A 338 -52.59 -25.01 -87.45
CA ALA A 338 -52.47 -26.32 -88.09
C ALA A 338 -53.82 -27.08 -88.09
N GLU A 339 -54.59 -27.00 -87.01
CA GLU A 339 -55.93 -27.58 -86.94
C GLU A 339 -56.94 -26.86 -87.86
N ARG A 340 -56.91 -25.52 -87.92
CA ARG A 340 -57.70 -24.75 -88.89
C ARG A 340 -57.38 -25.15 -90.33
N GLU A 341 -56.12 -25.37 -90.65
CA GLU A 341 -55.67 -25.83 -91.96
C GLU A 341 -56.14 -27.27 -92.25
N ARG A 342 -56.04 -28.18 -91.27
CA ARG A 342 -56.59 -29.54 -91.35
C ARG A 342 -58.09 -29.53 -91.66
N VAL A 343 -58.85 -28.68 -90.96
CA VAL A 343 -60.30 -28.55 -91.17
C VAL A 343 -60.62 -28.01 -92.57
N ARG A 344 -59.84 -27.03 -93.07
CA ARG A 344 -59.97 -26.51 -94.44
C ARG A 344 -59.72 -27.60 -95.51
N ASN A 345 -58.85 -28.57 -95.23
CA ASN A 345 -58.47 -29.63 -96.16
C ASN A 345 -59.29 -30.93 -96.03
N LEU A 346 -60.42 -30.90 -95.30
CA LEU A 346 -61.34 -32.03 -95.22
C LEU A 346 -62.11 -32.22 -96.55
N PRO A 347 -62.29 -33.46 -97.04
CA PRO A 347 -63.12 -33.73 -98.22
C PRO A 347 -64.59 -33.40 -97.93
N ALA A 348 -65.30 -32.90 -98.95
CA ALA A 348 -66.68 -32.44 -98.82
C ALA A 348 -67.61 -33.54 -98.26
N PRO A 349 -68.57 -33.19 -97.37
CA PRO A 349 -69.56 -34.14 -96.88
C PRO A 349 -70.36 -34.73 -98.03
N TYR A 350 -70.45 -36.06 -98.07
CA TYR A 350 -71.17 -36.82 -99.10
C TYR A 350 -72.65 -36.43 -99.13
N VAL A 351 -73.11 -35.85 -100.25
CA VAL A 351 -74.52 -35.51 -100.52
C VAL A 351 -75.09 -36.58 -101.46
N PRO A 352 -76.04 -37.42 -101.01
CA PRO A 352 -76.69 -38.38 -101.91
C PRO A 352 -77.59 -37.66 -102.95
N PRO A 353 -77.58 -38.08 -104.23
CA PRO A 353 -78.34 -37.41 -105.29
C PRO A 353 -79.86 -37.69 -105.24
N ALA A 354 -80.64 -36.71 -105.70
CA ALA A 354 -82.10 -36.72 -105.78
C ALA A 354 -82.66 -37.79 -106.76
N PRO A 355 -83.66 -38.62 -106.38
CA PRO A 355 -84.28 -39.59 -107.29
C PRO A 355 -85.40 -39.02 -108.17
N GLN A 356 -85.40 -39.42 -109.45
CA GLN A 356 -86.42 -39.22 -110.50
C GLN A 356 -87.51 -40.34 -110.46
N PRO A 357 -88.68 -40.21 -111.14
CA PRO A 357 -89.94 -40.90 -110.81
C PRO A 357 -90.09 -42.39 -111.26
N ALA A 358 -91.08 -43.05 -110.65
CA ALA A 358 -91.21 -44.50 -110.37
C ALA A 358 -91.74 -45.46 -111.48
N PRO A 359 -91.58 -46.79 -111.25
CA PRO A 359 -92.54 -47.84 -111.65
C PRO A 359 -93.14 -48.63 -110.45
N PRO A 360 -94.25 -49.38 -110.60
CA PRO A 360 -95.08 -49.81 -109.47
C PRO A 360 -94.72 -51.18 -108.86
N VAL A 361 -94.81 -51.19 -107.52
CA VAL A 361 -95.27 -52.25 -106.58
C VAL A 361 -94.70 -53.68 -106.73
N VAL A 362 -93.97 -54.11 -105.69
CA VAL A 362 -94.25 -55.35 -104.92
C VAL A 362 -93.84 -55.11 -103.45
N GLN A 363 -94.80 -55.13 -102.52
CA GLN A 363 -94.54 -55.16 -101.07
C GLN A 363 -94.53 -56.59 -100.54
N PRO A 364 -93.60 -56.91 -99.64
CA PRO A 364 -93.83 -57.78 -98.50
C PRO A 364 -93.75 -57.00 -97.15
N PRO A 365 -94.29 -57.57 -96.07
CA PRO A 365 -95.36 -56.92 -95.29
C PRO A 365 -94.92 -56.38 -93.91
N PRO A 366 -95.73 -55.49 -93.29
CA PRO A 366 -95.66 -55.22 -91.84
C PRO A 366 -96.45 -56.32 -91.10
N PRO A 367 -96.67 -56.29 -89.77
CA PRO A 367 -96.03 -55.62 -88.63
C PRO A 367 -95.76 -56.67 -87.52
N ALA A 368 -95.61 -56.27 -86.25
CA ALA A 368 -96.41 -56.89 -85.20
C ALA A 368 -96.62 -55.92 -84.04
N GLN A 369 -97.74 -55.20 -84.08
CA GLN A 369 -98.35 -54.60 -82.90
C GLN A 369 -98.75 -55.72 -81.94
N GLU A 370 -98.50 -55.53 -80.64
CA GLU A 370 -98.97 -56.44 -79.59
C GLU A 370 -100.51 -56.60 -79.68
N PRO A 371 -101.06 -57.81 -79.92
CA PRO A 371 -102.49 -57.98 -80.19
C PRO A 371 -103.41 -57.91 -78.97
N PHE A 372 -102.89 -57.79 -77.74
CA PHE A 372 -103.69 -57.76 -76.50
C PHE A 372 -103.07 -56.87 -75.41
N PRO A 373 -103.12 -55.53 -75.55
CA PRO A 373 -102.70 -54.63 -74.48
C PRO A 373 -103.60 -54.82 -73.25
N GLY A 374 -103.00 -55.12 -72.09
CA GLY A 374 -103.71 -55.24 -70.80
C GLY A 374 -104.18 -56.64 -70.38
N TYR A 375 -103.84 -57.72 -71.09
CA TYR A 375 -104.20 -59.08 -70.70
C TYR A 375 -103.12 -59.78 -69.84
N THR A 376 -103.48 -60.17 -68.61
CA THR A 376 -102.61 -60.78 -67.58
C THR A 376 -102.90 -62.27 -67.28
N GLY A 377 -103.76 -62.92 -68.06
CA GLY A 377 -104.06 -64.35 -67.93
C GLY A 377 -103.02 -65.28 -68.60
N PRO A 378 -103.15 -66.61 -68.42
CA PRO A 378 -102.20 -67.59 -68.95
C PRO A 378 -102.05 -67.52 -70.46
N ARG A 379 -100.79 -67.61 -70.93
CA ARG A 379 -100.44 -67.52 -72.35
C ARG A 379 -100.20 -68.88 -73.00
N CYS A 380 -101.12 -69.30 -73.88
CA CYS A 380 -100.98 -70.51 -74.68
C CYS A 380 -100.25 -70.17 -76.00
N TYR A 381 -99.05 -70.73 -76.19
CA TYR A 381 -98.24 -70.58 -77.40
C TYR A 381 -98.46 -71.76 -78.35
N ALA A 382 -98.46 -71.50 -79.66
CA ALA A 382 -98.42 -72.54 -80.68
C ALA A 382 -97.01 -73.15 -80.77
N PRO A 383 -96.88 -74.46 -81.10
CA PRO A 383 -95.56 -75.09 -81.31
C PRO A 383 -94.77 -74.33 -82.39
N GLY A 384 -93.59 -73.80 -82.02
CA GLY A 384 -92.80 -72.88 -82.85
C GLY A 384 -92.69 -71.44 -82.29
N GLY A 385 -93.41 -71.10 -81.22
CA GLY A 385 -93.05 -70.01 -80.28
C GLY A 385 -93.22 -68.55 -80.75
N LYS A 386 -93.67 -68.27 -81.98
CA LYS A 386 -93.70 -66.89 -82.52
C LYS A 386 -95.00 -66.11 -82.27
N THR A 387 -96.09 -66.73 -81.78
CA THR A 387 -97.38 -66.06 -81.48
C THR A 387 -98.13 -66.75 -80.32
N TRP A 388 -98.95 -65.99 -79.56
CA TRP A 388 -99.69 -66.47 -78.38
C TRP A 388 -101.19 -66.04 -78.40
N LYS A 389 -102.09 -66.76 -77.72
CA LYS A 389 -103.52 -66.38 -77.48
C LYS A 389 -104.02 -66.74 -76.07
N PRO A 390 -104.96 -65.98 -75.47
CA PRO A 390 -105.62 -66.30 -74.19
C PRO A 390 -106.07 -67.75 -74.13
N CYS A 391 -105.64 -68.51 -73.12
CA CYS A 391 -106.15 -69.86 -72.91
C CYS A 391 -107.65 -69.77 -72.49
N PRO A 392 -108.54 -70.62 -73.02
CA PRO A 392 -109.94 -70.68 -72.58
C PRO A 392 -110.09 -71.19 -71.15
#